data_AF-A0A7V3STJ8-F1
#
_entry.id   AF-A0A7V3STJ8-F1
#
_cell.length_a   1.000
_cell.length_b   1.000
_cell.length_c   1.000
_cell.angle_alpha   90.00
_cell.angle_beta   90.00
_cell.angle_gamma   90.00
#
_symmetry.space_group_name_H-M   'P 1'
#
loop_
_entity.id
_entity.type
_entity.pdbx_description
1 polymer ?
#
loop_
_entity_poly.entity_id
_entity_poly.type
_entity_poly.pdbx_seq_one_letter_code
_entity_poly.pdbx_strand_id
1 'polypeptide(L)'
;MDPVTHTLTGITFYNTGFKRKFSLVVILISSIAPDFDYITRLWGIDVFLRYHRGITHGILALFFVPLVISILFSGKKDFIYFYILSVSSYALHLFMDLTNQYGTRILSPFDWQQYSLDLSFIIDPYITLGLLVSVILCKKFKKRTVTIAIITLVLIPLYFSSKYYLNLKAKEFLKENIEANTYKVCPL
;
A
#
# COMPACT_ATOMS: atom_id res chain seq x y z
N MET A 1 2.59 0.27 -5.18
CA MET A 1 3.54 -0.83 -5.23
C MET A 1 2.99 -1.92 -6.13
N ASP A 2 3.80 -2.92 -6.48
CA ASP A 2 3.35 -4.03 -7.31
C ASP A 2 2.42 -5.00 -6.52
N PRO A 3 1.53 -5.74 -7.21
CA PRO A 3 0.58 -6.66 -6.56
C PRO A 3 1.23 -7.77 -5.73
N VAL A 4 2.49 -8.17 -6.02
CA VAL A 4 3.18 -9.21 -5.24
C VAL A 4 3.51 -8.66 -3.85
N THR A 5 4.01 -7.43 -3.78
CA THR A 5 4.29 -6.74 -2.51
C THR A 5 3.01 -6.58 -1.66
N HIS A 6 1.88 -6.22 -2.29
CA HIS A 6 0.59 -6.13 -1.59
C HIS A 6 0.10 -7.48 -1.06
N THR A 7 0.24 -8.53 -1.87
CA THR A 7 -0.09 -9.90 -1.46
C THR A 7 0.76 -10.33 -0.25
N LEU A 8 2.07 -10.11 -0.30
CA LEU A 8 2.98 -10.46 0.79
C LEU A 8 2.68 -9.65 2.07
N THR A 9 2.27 -8.38 1.91
CA THR A 9 1.81 -7.53 3.02
C THR A 9 0.55 -8.11 3.66
N GLY A 10 -0.43 -8.53 2.85
CA GLY A 10 -1.63 -9.22 3.32
C GLY A 10 -1.32 -10.52 4.07
N ILE A 11 -0.43 -11.37 3.55
CA ILE A 11 0.00 -12.60 4.25
C ILE A 11 0.68 -12.28 5.58
N THR A 12 1.55 -11.27 5.60
CA THR A 12 2.23 -10.83 6.82
C THR A 12 1.24 -10.28 7.84
N PHE A 13 0.24 -9.51 7.40
CA PHE A 13 -0.86 -9.04 8.24
C PHE A 13 -1.70 -10.18 8.81
N TYR A 14 -2.04 -11.19 8.00
CA TYR A 14 -2.72 -12.40 8.48
C TYR A 14 -1.93 -13.12 9.59
N ASN A 15 -0.60 -13.19 9.44
CA ASN A 15 0.29 -13.84 10.40
C ASN A 15 0.36 -13.15 11.78
N THR A 16 -0.25 -11.97 11.96
CA THR A 16 -0.37 -11.31 13.27
C THR A 16 -1.34 -12.01 14.24
N GLY A 17 -2.08 -13.03 13.79
CA GLY A 17 -2.85 -13.92 14.68
C GLY A 17 -4.31 -14.13 14.30
N PHE A 18 -4.76 -13.65 13.14
CA PHE A 18 -6.14 -13.76 12.68
C PHE A 18 -6.44 -15.16 12.14
N LYS A 19 -7.00 -16.05 12.96
CA LYS A 19 -7.15 -17.48 12.62
C LYS A 19 -8.59 -17.95 12.33
N ARG A 20 -9.58 -17.06 12.16
CA ARG A 20 -10.93 -17.51 11.81
C ARG A 20 -10.96 -18.10 10.40
N LYS A 21 -11.92 -19.00 10.16
CA LYS A 21 -12.17 -19.57 8.82
C LYS A 21 -12.40 -18.41 7.85
N PHE A 22 -11.70 -18.40 6.71
CA PHE A 22 -11.69 -17.31 5.71
C PHE A 22 -10.91 -16.03 6.02
N SER A 23 -10.30 -15.85 7.21
CA SER A 23 -9.51 -14.64 7.51
C SER A 23 -8.41 -14.37 6.46
N LEU A 24 -7.69 -15.41 6.03
CA LEU A 24 -6.66 -15.28 4.99
C LEU A 24 -7.26 -14.84 3.66
N VAL A 25 -8.38 -15.43 3.25
CA VAL A 25 -9.05 -15.13 1.97
C VAL A 25 -9.54 -13.69 1.95
N VAL A 26 -10.21 -13.25 3.02
CA VAL A 26 -10.68 -11.85 3.14
C VAL A 26 -9.51 -10.89 3.08
N ILE A 27 -8.45 -11.13 3.86
CA ILE A 27 -7.26 -10.27 3.86
C ILE A 27 -6.61 -10.20 2.47
N LEU A 28 -6.45 -11.34 1.78
CA LEU A 28 -5.82 -11.40 0.46
C LEU A 28 -6.65 -10.68 -0.60
N ILE A 29 -7.96 -10.93 -0.66
CA ILE A 29 -8.86 -10.25 -1.60
C ILE A 29 -8.80 -8.74 -1.35
N SER A 30 -8.93 -8.31 -0.09
CA SER A 30 -8.88 -6.89 0.24
C SER A 30 -7.51 -6.25 -0.03
N SER A 31 -6.41 -7.00 0.08
CA SER A 31 -5.06 -6.49 -0.20
C SER A 31 -4.81 -6.23 -1.69
N ILE A 32 -5.56 -6.88 -2.59
CA ILE A 32 -5.37 -6.76 -4.05
C ILE A 32 -6.54 -6.00 -4.70
N ALA A 33 -7.68 -5.89 -4.01
CA ALA A 33 -8.89 -5.26 -4.53
C ALA A 33 -8.70 -3.88 -5.19
N PRO A 34 -7.86 -2.96 -4.66
CA PRO A 34 -7.65 -1.67 -5.31
C PRO A 34 -7.06 -1.79 -6.73
N ASP A 35 -6.12 -2.71 -6.93
CA ASP A 35 -5.43 -2.99 -8.21
C ASP A 35 -6.32 -3.68 -9.24
N PHE A 36 -7.54 -4.11 -8.86
CA PHE A 36 -8.47 -4.69 -9.82
C PHE A 36 -8.93 -3.68 -10.89
N ASP A 37 -8.67 -2.39 -10.67
CA ASP A 37 -8.81 -1.34 -11.70
C ASP A 37 -7.95 -1.58 -12.94
N TYR A 38 -6.95 -2.47 -12.90
CA TYR A 38 -6.17 -2.88 -14.06
C TYR A 38 -7.02 -3.47 -15.18
N ILE A 39 -8.22 -3.98 -14.85
CA ILE A 39 -9.19 -4.46 -15.84
C ILE A 39 -9.58 -3.37 -16.85
N THR A 40 -9.50 -2.10 -16.45
CA THR A 40 -9.78 -0.94 -17.34
C THR A 40 -8.85 -0.91 -18.57
N ARG A 41 -7.70 -1.58 -18.50
CA ARG A 41 -6.78 -1.76 -19.65
C ARG A 41 -7.43 -2.47 -20.83
N LEU A 42 -8.45 -3.29 -20.61
CA LEU A 42 -9.21 -3.94 -21.69
C LEU A 42 -9.98 -2.94 -22.56
N TRP A 43 -10.28 -1.74 -22.05
CA TRP A 43 -10.99 -0.68 -22.78
C TRP A 43 -10.05 0.35 -23.43
N GLY A 44 -8.73 0.21 -23.28
CA GLY A 44 -7.75 1.12 -23.86
C GLY A 44 -6.69 1.58 -22.86
N ILE A 45 -5.53 1.98 -23.39
CA ILE A 45 -4.41 2.48 -22.57
C ILE A 45 -4.75 3.83 -21.94
N ASP A 46 -5.50 4.67 -22.65
CA ASP A 46 -5.97 5.99 -22.21
C ASP A 46 -6.97 5.87 -21.05
N VAL A 47 -7.91 4.92 -21.16
CA VAL A 47 -8.87 4.61 -20.09
C VAL A 47 -8.13 4.10 -18.85
N PHE A 48 -7.20 3.16 -19.04
CA PHE A 48 -6.37 2.66 -17.94
C PHE A 48 -5.59 3.78 -17.25
N LEU A 49 -4.87 4.62 -17.99
CA LEU A 49 -4.09 5.72 -17.38
C LEU A 49 -4.98 6.75 -16.66
N ARG A 50 -6.22 6.95 -17.14
CA ARG A 50 -7.18 7.84 -16.51
C ARG A 50 -7.73 7.29 -15.19
N TYR A 51 -8.05 6.00 -15.13
CA TYR A 51 -8.78 5.39 -14.01
C TYR A 51 -7.92 4.55 -13.06
N HIS A 52 -6.74 4.12 -13.48
CA HIS A 52 -5.80 3.40 -12.62
C HIS A 52 -5.39 4.30 -11.45
N ARG A 53 -5.38 3.72 -10.24
CA ARG A 53 -5.19 4.45 -8.97
C ARG A 53 -6.21 5.57 -8.75
N GLY A 54 -7.40 5.41 -9.34
CA GLY A 54 -8.51 6.34 -9.29
C GLY A 54 -9.51 5.96 -8.21
N ILE A 55 -10.75 5.66 -8.63
CA ILE A 55 -11.89 5.42 -7.72
C ILE A 55 -11.61 4.29 -6.74
N THR A 56 -10.97 3.21 -7.18
CA THR A 56 -10.63 2.06 -6.32
C THR A 56 -9.62 2.43 -5.22
N HIS A 57 -8.83 3.47 -5.39
CA HIS A 57 -7.87 3.93 -4.39
C HIS A 57 -8.41 5.11 -3.55
N GLY A 58 -9.66 5.49 -3.74
CA GLY A 58 -10.31 6.60 -3.04
C GLY A 58 -10.84 6.25 -1.66
N ILE A 59 -11.07 7.29 -0.85
CA ILE A 59 -11.57 7.19 0.53
C ILE A 59 -12.92 6.47 0.63
N LEU A 60 -13.80 6.63 -0.38
CA LEU A 60 -15.07 5.89 -0.40
C LEU A 60 -14.86 4.39 -0.65
N ALA A 61 -13.94 4.03 -1.54
CA ALA A 61 -13.63 2.64 -1.84
C ALA A 61 -13.00 1.94 -0.62
N LEU A 62 -12.20 2.65 0.17
CA LEU A 62 -11.63 2.15 1.43
C LEU A 62 -12.68 1.60 2.41
N PHE A 63 -13.90 2.13 2.41
CA PHE A 63 -14.96 1.62 3.28
C PHE A 63 -15.96 0.73 2.53
N PHE A 64 -16.31 1.09 1.30
CA PHE A 64 -17.35 0.38 0.55
C PHE A 64 -16.89 -0.98 0.01
N VAL A 65 -15.67 -1.08 -0.53
CA VAL A 65 -15.18 -2.36 -1.05
C VAL A 65 -14.99 -3.37 0.08
N PRO A 66 -14.38 -3.01 1.23
CA PRO A 66 -14.33 -3.88 2.39
C PRO A 66 -15.69 -4.29 2.95
N LEU A 67 -16.70 -3.42 2.90
CA LEU A 67 -18.07 -3.74 3.29
C LEU A 67 -18.62 -4.89 2.45
N VAL A 68 -18.52 -4.79 1.12
CA VAL A 68 -18.98 -5.83 0.18
C VAL A 68 -18.25 -7.14 0.43
N ILE A 69 -16.92 -7.12 0.51
CA ILE A 69 -16.12 -8.33 0.79
C ILE A 69 -16.57 -8.98 2.10
N SER A 70 -16.82 -8.19 3.13
CA SER A 70 -17.21 -8.72 4.44
C SER A 70 -18.58 -9.37 4.41
N ILE A 71 -19.56 -8.80 3.69
CA ILE A 71 -20.88 -9.41 3.50
C ILE A 71 -20.77 -10.76 2.80
N LEU A 72 -19.90 -10.90 1.81
CA LEU A 72 -19.73 -12.14 1.03
C LEU A 72 -19.13 -13.29 1.86
N PHE A 73 -18.21 -12.98 2.78
CA PHE A 73 -17.43 -14.00 3.51
C PHE A 73 -17.84 -14.16 5.00
N SER A 74 -18.82 -13.38 5.49
CA SER A 74 -19.24 -13.43 6.89
C SER A 74 -20.72 -13.76 7.06
N GLY A 75 -21.03 -14.55 8.10
CA GLY A 75 -22.36 -14.58 8.69
C GLY A 75 -22.57 -13.38 9.62
N LYS A 76 -23.83 -13.10 10.01
CA LYS A 76 -24.20 -11.93 10.85
C LYS A 76 -23.33 -11.76 12.11
N LYS A 77 -22.87 -12.85 12.72
CA LYS A 77 -22.08 -12.83 13.98
C LYS A 77 -20.61 -12.43 13.80
N ASP A 78 -20.03 -12.65 12.62
CA ASP A 78 -18.61 -12.41 12.34
C ASP A 78 -18.39 -11.17 11.47
N PHE A 79 -19.46 -10.50 11.05
CA PHE A 79 -19.41 -9.38 10.11
C PHE A 79 -18.41 -8.29 10.53
N ILE A 80 -18.51 -7.80 11.77
CA ILE A 80 -17.63 -6.74 12.28
C ILE A 80 -16.16 -7.18 12.24
N TYR A 81 -15.89 -8.44 12.57
CA TYR A 81 -14.53 -8.98 12.55
C TYR A 81 -13.94 -8.97 11.14
N PHE A 82 -14.66 -9.50 10.15
CA PHE A 82 -14.18 -9.51 8.76
C PHE A 82 -14.12 -8.10 8.16
N TYR A 83 -15.04 -7.22 8.53
CA TYR A 83 -15.02 -5.82 8.12
C TYR A 83 -13.76 -5.10 8.59
N ILE A 84 -13.40 -5.26 9.87
CA ILE A 84 -12.15 -4.68 10.40
C ILE A 84 -10.93 -5.24 9.68
N LEU A 85 -10.85 -6.56 9.45
CA LEU A 85 -9.74 -7.17 8.71
C LEU A 85 -9.64 -6.65 7.29
N SER A 86 -10.79 -6.56 6.62
CA SER A 86 -10.90 -6.14 5.24
C SER A 86 -10.49 -4.68 5.08
N VAL A 87 -11.03 -3.78 5.91
CA VAL A 87 -10.65 -2.36 5.93
C VAL A 87 -9.17 -2.19 6.27
N SER A 88 -8.64 -2.94 7.25
CA SER A 88 -7.22 -2.84 7.62
C SER A 88 -6.30 -3.28 6.48
N SER A 89 -6.62 -4.38 5.80
CA SER A 89 -5.84 -4.87 4.66
C SER A 89 -5.89 -3.90 3.47
N TYR A 90 -7.06 -3.35 3.18
CA TYR A 90 -7.25 -2.33 2.14
C TYR A 90 -6.50 -1.04 2.47
N ALA A 91 -6.56 -0.59 3.73
CA ALA A 91 -5.84 0.59 4.20
C ALA A 91 -4.32 0.41 4.07
N LEU A 92 -3.79 -0.79 4.40
CA LEU A 92 -2.37 -1.11 4.20
C LEU A 92 -1.99 -0.96 2.72
N HIS A 93 -2.80 -1.45 1.79
CA HIS A 93 -2.56 -1.24 0.36
C HIS A 93 -2.47 0.24 0.02
N LEU A 94 -3.49 1.04 0.37
CA LEU A 94 -3.54 2.48 0.04
C LEU A 94 -2.36 3.23 0.66
N PHE A 95 -1.99 2.89 1.89
CA PHE A 95 -0.83 3.47 2.56
C PHE A 95 0.47 3.19 1.79
N MET A 96 0.73 1.92 1.43
CA MET A 96 1.92 1.55 0.66
C MET A 96 1.93 2.27 -0.70
N ASP A 97 0.78 2.43 -1.33
CA ASP A 97 0.66 3.12 -2.60
C ASP A 97 0.85 4.64 -2.51
N LEU A 98 0.44 5.27 -1.41
CA LEU A 98 0.69 6.69 -1.17
C LEU A 98 2.19 7.00 -0.99
N THR A 99 2.99 6.02 -0.55
CA THR A 99 4.45 6.17 -0.41
C THR A 99 5.21 6.05 -1.75
N ASN A 100 4.54 5.66 -2.82
CA ASN A 100 5.14 5.44 -4.14
C ASN A 100 5.14 6.72 -4.97
N GLN A 101 6.15 6.93 -5.83
CA GLN A 101 6.27 8.07 -6.75
C GLN A 101 5.09 8.25 -7.72
N TYR A 102 4.31 7.19 -7.97
CA TYR A 102 3.09 7.26 -8.79
C TYR A 102 1.89 7.56 -7.92
N GLY A 103 1.43 8.81 -7.97
CA GLY A 103 0.38 9.30 -7.09
C GLY A 103 -0.95 8.56 -7.20
N THR A 104 -1.65 8.52 -6.07
CA THR A 104 -2.99 7.95 -5.93
C THR A 104 -4.03 9.05 -5.76
N ARG A 105 -5.25 8.81 -6.25
CA ARG A 105 -6.37 9.74 -6.04
C ARG A 105 -7.10 9.40 -4.76
N ILE A 106 -6.40 9.51 -3.62
CA ILE A 106 -6.90 9.04 -2.31
C ILE A 106 -8.19 9.74 -1.86
N LEU A 107 -8.44 10.96 -2.34
CA LEU A 107 -9.65 11.73 -2.04
C LEU A 107 -10.78 11.52 -3.08
N SER A 108 -10.60 10.62 -4.05
CA SER A 108 -11.63 10.27 -5.02
C SER A 108 -12.89 9.72 -4.32
N PRO A 109 -14.11 10.06 -4.80
CA PRO A 109 -14.41 10.83 -6.02
C PRO A 109 -14.56 12.34 -5.80
N PHE A 110 -14.31 12.85 -4.59
CA PHE A 110 -14.49 14.27 -4.28
C PHE A 110 -13.40 15.14 -4.89
N ASP A 111 -12.19 14.60 -4.97
CA ASP A 111 -11.05 15.22 -5.63
C ASP A 111 -10.29 14.20 -6.48
N TRP A 112 -9.93 14.64 -7.69
CA TRP A 112 -9.23 13.83 -8.70
C TRP A 112 -7.72 14.12 -8.76
N GLN A 113 -7.21 14.96 -7.85
CA GLN A 113 -5.78 15.22 -7.70
C GLN A 113 -5.01 13.95 -7.29
N GLN A 114 -3.80 13.83 -7.80
CA GLN A 114 -2.87 12.76 -7.42
C GLN A 114 -2.03 13.18 -6.21
N TYR A 115 -2.00 12.32 -5.20
CA TYR A 115 -1.19 12.48 -3.99
C TYR A 115 -0.13 11.39 -3.91
N SER A 116 1.09 11.80 -3.57
CA SER A 116 2.28 10.95 -3.45
C SER A 116 3.21 11.52 -2.37
N LEU A 117 3.96 10.64 -1.68
CA LEU A 117 5.06 11.03 -0.80
C LEU A 117 6.44 10.90 -1.47
N ASP A 118 6.50 10.32 -2.67
CA ASP A 118 7.74 10.16 -3.47
C ASP A 118 8.88 9.45 -2.70
N LEU A 119 8.55 8.43 -1.89
CA LEU A 119 9.52 7.73 -1.04
C LEU A 119 10.02 6.42 -1.64
N SER A 120 9.21 5.77 -2.47
CA SER A 120 9.51 4.44 -3.01
C SER A 120 9.13 4.32 -4.49
N PHE A 121 9.74 3.34 -5.14
CA PHE A 121 9.38 2.92 -6.49
C PHE A 121 8.21 1.92 -6.44
N ILE A 122 7.59 1.65 -7.60
CA ILE A 122 6.56 0.59 -7.71
C ILE A 122 7.09 -0.74 -7.18
N ILE A 123 8.33 -1.07 -7.56
CA ILE A 123 9.06 -2.25 -7.10
C ILE A 123 10.20 -1.75 -6.20
N ASP A 124 10.07 -1.94 -4.89
CA ASP A 124 11.13 -1.66 -3.92
C ASP A 124 11.64 -3.01 -3.37
N PRO A 125 12.80 -3.51 -3.86
CA PRO A 125 13.32 -4.83 -3.50
C PRO A 125 13.49 -5.03 -2.00
N TYR A 126 13.79 -3.98 -1.23
CA TYR A 126 13.99 -4.09 0.21
C TYR A 126 12.68 -4.42 0.93
N ILE A 127 11.58 -3.81 0.49
CA ILE A 127 10.24 -4.07 1.04
C ILE A 127 9.79 -5.47 0.62
N THR A 128 9.84 -5.79 -0.68
CA THR A 128 9.37 -7.07 -1.20
C THR A 128 10.16 -8.24 -0.61
N LEU A 129 11.50 -8.15 -0.55
CA LEU A 129 12.34 -9.19 0.05
C LEU A 129 12.15 -9.27 1.58
N GLY A 130 12.02 -8.13 2.27
CA GLY A 130 11.76 -8.12 3.72
C GLY A 130 10.45 -8.84 4.08
N LEU A 131 9.38 -8.55 3.33
CA LEU A 131 8.10 -9.25 3.46
C LEU A 131 8.20 -10.74 3.10
N LEU A 132 8.90 -11.09 2.01
CA LEU A 132 9.12 -12.48 1.62
C LEU A 132 9.86 -13.27 2.71
N VAL A 133 10.94 -12.70 3.25
CA VAL A 133 11.69 -13.27 4.38
C VAL A 133 10.78 -13.44 5.59
N SER A 134 9.94 -12.46 5.90
CA SER A 134 8.95 -12.55 6.99
C SER A 134 8.01 -13.74 6.81
N VAL A 135 7.45 -13.93 5.62
CA VAL A 135 6.56 -15.06 5.32
C VAL A 135 7.29 -16.40 5.47
N ILE A 136 8.52 -16.51 4.98
CA ILE A 136 9.35 -17.72 5.12
C ILE A 136 9.64 -18.01 6.60
N LEU A 137 10.05 -17.00 7.37
CA LEU A 137 10.33 -17.13 8.80
C LEU A 137 9.08 -17.49 9.60
N CYS A 138 7.92 -16.92 9.26
CA CYS A 138 6.63 -17.27 9.86
C CYS A 138 6.27 -18.75 9.65
N LYS A 139 6.58 -19.30 8.46
CA LYS A 139 6.38 -20.73 8.15
C LYS A 139 7.35 -21.63 8.90
N LYS A 140 8.62 -21.23 9.01
CA LYS A 140 9.68 -21.98 9.70
C LYS A 140 9.52 -21.98 11.23
N PHE A 141 9.19 -20.83 11.80
CA PHE A 141 9.12 -20.60 13.24
C PHE A 141 7.69 -20.37 13.73
N LYS A 142 6.83 -21.40 13.62
CA LYS A 142 5.39 -21.32 13.94
C LYS A 142 5.05 -20.75 15.32
N LYS A 143 5.91 -20.94 16.33
CA LYS A 143 5.71 -20.39 17.69
C LYS A 143 5.96 -18.88 17.77
N ARG A 144 6.69 -18.31 16.82
CA ARG A 144 7.10 -16.89 16.78
C ARG A 144 6.44 -16.10 15.64
N THR A 145 5.50 -16.71 14.90
CA THR A 145 4.84 -16.13 13.73
C THR A 145 4.28 -14.73 13.99
N VAL A 146 3.53 -14.56 15.10
CA VAL A 146 2.94 -13.26 15.46
C VAL A 146 4.02 -12.21 15.70
N THR A 147 5.05 -12.54 16.46
CA THR A 147 6.16 -11.63 16.75
C THR A 147 6.90 -11.22 15.47
N ILE A 148 7.22 -12.18 14.60
CA ILE A 148 7.91 -11.92 13.32
C ILE A 148 7.06 -10.99 12.43
N ALA A 149 5.76 -11.27 12.31
CA ALA A 149 4.83 -10.47 11.52
C ALA A 149 4.73 -9.03 12.06
N ILE A 150 4.54 -8.85 13.37
CA ILE A 150 4.45 -7.53 14.00
C ILE A 150 5.75 -6.75 13.79
N ILE A 151 6.92 -7.37 14.04
CA ILE A 151 8.21 -6.72 13.82
C ILE A 151 8.32 -6.26 12.36
N THR A 152 7.96 -7.11 11.40
CA THR A 152 8.02 -6.79 9.97
C THR A 152 7.11 -5.60 9.63
N LEU A 153 5.87 -5.61 10.11
CA LEU A 153 4.91 -4.53 9.87
C LEU A 153 5.29 -3.21 10.55
N VAL A 154 6.09 -3.25 11.63
CA VAL A 154 6.65 -2.04 12.27
C VAL A 154 7.89 -1.53 11.52
N LEU A 155 8.70 -2.43 10.95
CA LEU A 155 9.88 -2.05 10.18
C LEU A 155 9.54 -1.32 8.88
N ILE A 156 8.41 -1.64 8.24
CA ILE A 156 7.96 -0.98 7.01
C ILE A 156 7.73 0.54 7.18
N PRO A 157 6.88 1.02 8.12
CA PRO A 157 6.71 2.45 8.36
C PRO A 157 8.01 3.09 8.88
N LEU A 158 8.84 2.36 9.65
CA LEU A 158 10.15 2.88 10.06
C LEU A 158 11.08 3.12 8.84
N TYR A 159 11.08 2.20 7.88
CA TYR A 159 11.81 2.34 6.62
C TYR A 159 11.32 3.55 5.83
N PHE A 160 10.00 3.73 5.69
CA PHE A 160 9.45 4.92 5.02
C PHE A 160 9.77 6.22 5.76
N SER A 161 9.64 6.26 7.08
CA SER A 161 10.00 7.43 7.89
C SER A 161 11.47 7.79 7.73
N SER A 162 12.35 6.79 7.67
CA SER A 162 13.79 7.00 7.42
C SER A 162 14.02 7.60 6.03
N LYS A 163 13.35 7.07 4.99
CA LYS A 163 13.41 7.64 3.63
C LYS A 163 12.86 9.06 3.58
N TYR A 164 11.76 9.33 4.28
CA TYR A 164 11.15 10.66 4.34
C TYR A 164 12.10 11.67 4.98
N TYR A 165 12.75 11.31 6.09
CA TYR A 165 13.77 12.13 6.73
C TYR A 165 14.95 12.42 5.78
N LEU A 166 15.47 11.40 5.10
CA LEU A 166 16.54 11.56 4.12
C LEU A 166 16.12 12.44 2.93
N ASN A 167 14.87 12.31 2.48
CA ASN A 167 14.31 13.14 1.41
C ASN A 167 14.24 14.62 1.82
N LEU A 168 13.81 14.91 3.05
CA LEU A 168 13.81 16.28 3.59
C LEU A 168 15.24 16.84 3.68
N LYS A 169 16.18 16.07 4.22
CA LYS A 169 17.59 16.49 4.33
C LYS A 169 18.24 16.72 2.97
N ALA A 170 17.94 15.90 1.98
CA ALA A 170 18.39 16.11 0.61
C ALA A 170 17.82 17.40 0.02
N LYS A 171 16.53 17.70 0.24
CA LYS A 171 15.92 18.95 -0.22
C LYS A 171 16.52 20.19 0.46
N GLU A 172 16.77 20.12 1.76
CA GLU A 172 17.47 21.18 2.50
C GLU A 172 18.87 21.42 1.94
N PHE A 173 19.67 20.36 1.81
CA PHE A 173 21.02 20.42 1.24
C PHE A 173 21.01 21.03 -0.18
N LEU A 174 20.06 20.64 -1.04
CA LEU A 174 19.96 21.19 -2.39
C LEU A 174 19.60 22.67 -2.38
N LYS A 175 18.68 23.12 -1.51
CA LYS A 175 18.34 24.55 -1.40
C LYS A 175 19.57 25.38 -1.01
N GLU A 176 20.30 24.95 0.01
CA GLU A 176 21.50 25.65 0.49
C GLU A 176 22.61 25.73 -0.56
N ASN A 177 22.83 24.64 -1.33
CA ASN A 177 23.97 24.55 -2.25
C ASN A 177 23.66 24.95 -3.71
N ILE A 178 22.39 24.88 -4.13
CA ILE A 178 21.97 25.33 -5.47
C ILE A 178 21.68 26.82 -5.48
N GLU A 179 21.06 27.40 -4.44
CA GLU A 179 20.87 28.86 -4.37
C GLU A 179 22.21 29.62 -4.27
N ALA A 180 23.28 28.96 -3.79
CA ALA A 180 24.64 29.49 -3.83
C ALA A 180 25.24 29.59 -5.25
N ASN A 181 24.71 28.83 -6.21
CA ASN A 181 25.15 28.82 -7.61
C ASN A 181 24.02 29.39 -8.50
N THR A 182 23.95 30.72 -8.60
CA THR A 182 23.12 31.39 -9.59
C THR A 182 23.60 31.04 -10.99
N TYR A 183 23.02 30.02 -11.61
CA TYR A 183 23.20 29.77 -13.03
C TYR A 183 22.55 30.92 -13.80
N LYS A 184 23.36 31.87 -14.26
CA LYS A 184 22.94 32.83 -15.29
C LYS A 184 22.62 32.01 -16.54
N VAL A 185 21.33 31.88 -16.84
CA VAL A 185 20.90 31.46 -18.17
C VAL A 185 21.28 32.59 -19.11
N CYS A 186 22.41 32.45 -19.81
CA CYS A 186 22.76 33.35 -20.89
C CYS A 186 21.71 33.18 -22.00
N PRO A 187 21.04 34.26 -22.44
CA PRO A 187 20.19 34.16 -23.62
C PRO A 187 21.07 33.78 -24.83
N LEU A 188 20.65 32.74 -25.55
CA LEU A 188 21.18 32.39 -26.86
C LEU A 188 20.75 33.42 -27.91
#